data_AF-A0A8S2VLH0-F1
#
_entry.id   AF-A0A8S2VLH0-F1
#
_cell.length_a   1.000
_cell.length_b   1.000
_cell.length_c   1.000
_cell.angle_alpha   90.00
_cell.angle_beta   90.00
_cell.angle_gamma   90.00
#
_symmetry.space_group_name_H-M   'P 1'
#
loop_
_entity.id
_entity.type
_entity.pdbx_description
1 polymer ?
#
loop_
_entity_poly.entity_id
_entity_poly.type
_entity_poly.pdbx_seq_one_letter_code
_entity_poly.pdbx_strand_id
1 'polypeptide(L)' 'SDGVGRAGTYILLDIVLNRICKGAREINIAATLEHIRDQRAKMVKTKDHFEFVFVAVAEEVTYLLKALPQ' A
#
# COMPACT_ATOMS: atom_id res chain seq x y z
N SER A 1 0.67 -20.18 8.63
CA SER A 1 0.68 -18.74 8.32
C SER A 1 -0.04 -18.01 9.43
N ASP A 2 0.46 -16.85 9.88
CA ASP A 2 -0.11 -16.05 10.99
C ASP A 2 -1.11 -14.96 10.51
N GLY A 3 -1.24 -14.78 9.19
CA GLY A 3 -2.21 -13.88 8.60
C GLY A 3 -1.90 -12.39 8.77
N VAL A 4 -0.67 -12.01 9.13
CA VAL A 4 -0.29 -10.60 9.38
C VAL A 4 0.83 -10.09 8.47
N GLY A 5 1.75 -10.95 8.03
CA GLY A 5 2.83 -10.58 7.10
C GLY A 5 2.30 -10.27 5.69
N ARG A 6 2.32 -11.28 4.81
CA ARG A 6 1.86 -11.15 3.41
C ARG A 6 0.42 -10.63 3.28
N ALA A 7 -0.49 -11.09 4.15
CA ALA A 7 -1.88 -10.63 4.15
C ALA A 7 -1.99 -9.14 4.49
N GLY A 8 -1.24 -8.67 5.50
CA GLY A 8 -1.19 -7.26 5.85
C GLY A 8 -0.56 -6.40 4.74
N THR A 9 0.47 -6.91 4.07
CA THR A 9 1.09 -6.24 2.92
C THR A 9 0.10 -6.07 1.78
N TYR A 10 -0.62 -7.14 1.42
CA TYR A 10 -1.62 -7.10 0.36
C TYR A 10 -2.75 -6.12 0.68
N ILE A 11 -3.28 -6.15 1.92
CA ILE A 11 -4.33 -5.22 2.37
C ILE A 11 -3.83 -3.77 2.34
N LEU A 12 -2.62 -3.51 2.83
CA LEU A 12 -2.04 -2.16 2.80
C LEU A 12 -1.90 -1.64 1.36
N LEU A 13 -1.38 -2.48 0.46
CA LEU A 13 -1.22 -2.13 -0.95
C LEU A 13 -2.56 -1.84 -1.60
N ASP A 14 -3.56 -2.70 -1.42
CA ASP A 14 -4.90 -2.53 -1.98
C ASP A 14 -5.56 -1.22 -1.50
N ILE A 15 -5.49 -0.89 -0.21
CA ILE A 15 -6.03 0.38 0.32
C ILE A 15 -5.33 1.58 -0.34
N VAL A 16 -4.00 1.53 -0.45
CA VAL A 16 -3.21 2.62 -1.03
C VAL A 16 -3.53 2.80 -2.52
N LEU A 17 -3.48 1.73 -3.32
CA LEU A 17 -3.77 1.79 -4.74
C LEU A 17 -5.21 2.24 -5.01
N ASN A 18 -6.18 1.76 -4.23
CA ASN A 18 -7.57 2.23 -4.33
C ASN A 18 -7.71 3.73 -4.06
N ARG A 19 -6.90 4.32 -3.18
CA ARG A 19 -6.87 5.78 -2.96
C ARG A 19 -6.28 6.52 -4.17
N ILE A 20 -5.20 5.99 -4.77
CA ILE A 20 -4.60 6.55 -5.99
C ILE A 20 -5.63 6.56 -7.13
N CYS A 21 -6.27 5.42 -7.40
CA CYS A 21 -7.25 5.28 -8.46
C CYS A 21 -8.48 6.17 -8.27
N LYS A 22 -8.82 6.51 -7.01
CA LYS A 22 -9.89 7.46 -6.69
C LYS A 22 -9.46 8.93 -6.74
N GLY A 23 -8.23 9.22 -7.17
CA GLY A 23 -7.71 10.57 -7.34
C GLY A 23 -7.26 11.25 -6.04
N ALA A 24 -6.86 10.47 -5.02
CA ALA A 24 -6.29 11.06 -3.80
C ALA A 24 -5.03 11.85 -4.15
N ARG A 25 -5.01 13.15 -3.78
CA ARG A 25 -3.86 14.04 -4.01
C ARG A 25 -2.66 13.71 -3.14
N GLU A 26 -2.91 13.21 -1.93
CA GLU A 26 -1.90 12.86 -0.95
C GLU A 26 -2.18 11.49 -0.35
N ILE A 27 -1.12 10.69 -0.18
CA ILE A 27 -1.20 9.37 0.42
C ILE A 27 -0.16 9.25 1.51
N ASN A 28 -0.64 9.00 2.73
CA ASN A 28 0.19 8.65 3.86
C ASN A 28 0.13 7.12 4.10
N ILE A 29 1.11 6.40 3.56
CA ILE A 29 1.21 4.94 3.67
C ILE A 29 1.47 4.52 5.12
N ALA A 30 2.29 5.27 5.87
CA ALA A 30 2.58 4.98 7.27
C ALA A 30 1.33 5.09 8.16
N ALA A 31 0.54 6.16 8.00
CA ALA A 31 -0.72 6.31 8.72
C ALA A 31 -1.73 5.21 8.34
N THR A 32 -1.72 4.77 7.08
CA THR A 32 -2.56 3.64 6.63
C THR A 32 -2.11 2.32 7.28
N LEU A 33 -0.80 2.11 7.43
CA LEU A 33 -0.24 0.97 8.14
C LEU A 33 -0.62 0.98 9.63
N GLU A 34 -0.52 2.14 10.29
CA GLU A 34 -0.96 2.30 11.69
C GLU A 34 -2.46 2.00 11.82
N HIS A 35 -3.29 2.54 10.93
CA HIS A 35 -4.73 2.28 10.91
C HIS A 35 -5.08 0.78 10.80
N ILE A 36 -4.41 0.01 9.93
CA ILE A 36 -4.66 -1.44 9.84
C ILE A 36 -4.08 -2.21 11.03
N ARG A 37 -3.07 -1.66 11.71
CA ARG A 37 -2.51 -2.23 12.95
C ARG A 37 -3.43 -2.02 14.14
N ASP A 38 -4.20 -0.93 14.16
CA ASP A 38 -5.26 -0.71 15.14
C ASP A 38 -6.37 -1.77 15.03
N GLN A 39 -6.67 -2.22 13.81
CA GLN A 39 -7.67 -3.27 13.56
C GLN A 39 -7.13 -4.69 13.84
N ARG A 40 -5.85 -4.93 13.53
CA ARG A 40 -5.17 -6.19 13.84
C ARG A 40 -3.70 -5.94 14.11
N ALA A 41 -3.25 -6.24 15.32
CA ALA A 41 -1.86 -6.05 15.70
C ALA A 41 -0.89 -6.78 14.76
N LYS A 42 0.27 -6.17 14.52
CA LYS A 42 1.41 -6.72 13.77
C LYS A 42 1.20 -6.92 12.26
N MET A 43 0.16 -6.31 11.68
CA MET A 43 0.02 -6.23 10.21
C MET A 43 1.27 -5.61 9.59
N VAL A 44 1.74 -6.19 8.47
CA VAL A 44 3.02 -5.89 7.80
C VAL A 44 4.19 -6.08 8.77
N LYS A 45 4.69 -7.32 8.82
CA LYS A 45 5.55 -7.82 9.91
C LYS A 45 7.02 -7.43 9.81
N THR A 46 7.54 -7.25 8.59
CA THR A 46 8.97 -7.01 8.34
C THR A 46 9.17 -5.73 7.55
N LYS A 47 10.39 -5.21 7.58
CA LYS A 47 10.80 -4.06 6.79
C LYS A 47 10.61 -4.33 5.29
N ASP A 48 11.05 -5.50 4.81
CA ASP A 48 10.94 -5.88 3.39
C ASP A 48 9.48 -5.90 2.90
N HIS A 49 8.54 -6.36 3.74
CA HIS A 49 7.11 -6.31 3.44
C HIS A 49 6.60 -4.87 3.30
N PHE A 50 7.14 -3.94 4.08
CA PHE A 50 6.76 -2.54 4.02
C PHE A 50 7.41 -1.83 2.82
N GLU A 51 8.71 -2.06 2.57
CA GLU A 51 9.43 -1.55 1.40
C GLU A 51 8.80 -2.02 0.09
N PHE A 52 8.35 -3.27 0.03
CA PHE A 52 7.64 -3.80 -1.13
C PHE A 52 6.40 -2.96 -1.49
N VAL A 53 5.66 -2.44 -0.50
CA VAL A 53 4.50 -1.57 -0.77
C VAL A 53 4.92 -0.29 -1.47
N PHE A 54 6.03 0.33 -1.09
CA PHE A 54 6.52 1.55 -1.76
C PHE A 54 6.94 1.28 -3.20
N VAL A 55 7.64 0.16 -3.45
CA VAL A 55 8.06 -0.23 -4.80
C VAL A 55 6.83 -0.45 -5.69
N ALA A 56 5.86 -1.25 -5.23
CA ALA A 56 4.65 -1.54 -5.98
C ALA A 56 3.81 -0.29 -6.27
N VAL A 57 3.70 0.64 -5.30
CA VAL A 57 3.00 1.90 -5.48
C VAL A 57 3.70 2.80 -6.52
N ALA A 58 5.03 2.88 -6.47
CA ALA A 58 5.80 3.68 -7.43
C ALA A 58 5.67 3.12 -8.86
N GLU A 59 5.69 1.80 -9.02
CA GLU A 59 5.45 1.13 -10.30
C GLU A 59 4.05 1.45 -10.83
N GLU A 60 3.01 1.35 -10.01
CA GLU A 60 1.63 1.64 -10.42
C GLU A 60 1.46 3.11 -10.84
N VAL A 61 2.00 4.06 -10.08
CA VAL A 61 1.96 5.49 -10.47
C VAL A 61 2.69 5.72 -11.78
N THR A 62 3.84 5.07 -11.98
CA THR A 62 4.60 5.17 -13.24
C THR A 62 3.80 4.63 -14.42
N TYR A 63 3.09 3.52 -14.22
CA TYR A 63 2.22 2.93 -15.23
C TYR A 63 1.04 3.86 -15.57
N LEU A 64 0.35 4.38 -14.55
CA LEU A 64 -0.78 5.30 -14.73
C LEU A 64 -0.37 6.57 -15.49
N LEU A 65 0.78 7.16 -15.18
CA LEU A 65 1.30 8.33 -15.89
C LEU A 65 1.60 8.05 -17.37
N LYS A 66 2.13 6.86 -17.68
CA LYS A 66 2.40 6.44 -19.07
C LYS A 66 1.12 6.15 -19.86
N ALA A 67 0.03 5.79 -19.18
CA ALA A 67 -1.25 5.48 -19.81
C ALA A 67 -2.09 6.74 -20.13
N LEU A 68 -1.71 7.91 -19.64
CA LEU A 68 -2.40 9.16 -19.96
C LEU A 68 -2.19 9.53 -21.45
N PRO A 69 -3.26 9.88 -22.18
CA PRO A 69 -3.12 10.35 -23.56
C PRO A 69 -2.24 11.61 -23.60
N GLN A 70 -1.26 11.61 -24.50
CA GLN A 70 -0.31 12.71 -24.72
C GLN A 70 -0.93 13.85 -25.51
#